data_AF-U5WZ95-F1
#
_entry.id   AF-U5WZ95-F1
#
_cell.length_a   1.000
_cell.length_b   1.000
_cell.length_c   1.000
_cell.angle_alpha   90.00
_cell.angle_beta   90.00
_cell.angle_gamma   90.00
#
_symmetry.space_group_name_H-M   'P 1'
#
loop_
_entity.id
_entity.type
_entity.pdbx_description
1 polymer ?
#
loop_
_entity_poly.entity_id
_entity_poly.type
_entity_poly.pdbx_seq_one_letter_code
_entity_poly.pdbx_strand_id
1 'polypeptide(L)'
;MSDFPILDGNRDTEGRMVISECGELEPYIDEIDGWVSMPLRVTTTPGVGIVLEVGPYSLDARDVARLRAALGHWDITTNGPGVRRVQ
;
A
#
# COMPACT_ATOMS: atom_id res chain seq x y z
N MET A 1 14.55 6.14 -7.17
CA MET A 1 14.10 7.17 -6.20
C MET A 1 12.89 7.81 -6.83
N SER A 2 11.78 7.97 -6.09
CA SER A 2 10.57 8.58 -6.64
C SER A 2 10.79 10.04 -7.04
N ASP A 3 10.06 10.45 -8.07
CA ASP A 3 10.04 11.82 -8.60
C ASP A 3 9.13 12.75 -7.78
N PHE A 4 8.37 12.22 -6.82
CA PHE A 4 7.39 12.97 -6.02
C PHE A 4 7.79 13.10 -4.54
N PRO A 5 7.30 14.14 -3.84
CA PRO A 5 7.48 14.28 -2.40
C PRO A 5 6.97 13.02 -1.67
N ILE A 6 7.81 12.47 -0.78
CA ILE A 6 7.45 11.28 -0.02
C ILE A 6 6.49 11.68 1.10
N LEU A 7 5.28 11.16 1.04
CA LEU A 7 4.32 11.18 2.13
C LEU A 7 4.50 9.91 2.97
N ASP A 8 5.40 9.97 3.94
CA ASP A 8 5.52 8.94 4.97
C ASP A 8 5.63 9.60 6.34
N GLY A 9 4.88 9.09 7.29
CA GLY A 9 4.94 9.55 8.67
C GLY A 9 6.26 9.10 9.27
N ASN A 10 6.86 9.90 10.14
CA ASN A 10 7.97 9.41 10.95
C ASN A 10 7.44 8.31 11.88
N ARG A 11 7.63 7.05 11.47
CA ARG A 11 7.07 5.86 12.11
C ARG A 11 8.13 5.05 12.86
N ASP A 12 9.20 5.71 13.31
CA ASP A 12 10.22 5.09 14.15
C ASP A 12 9.63 4.78 15.53
N THR A 13 8.97 3.62 15.62
CA THR A 13 8.26 3.15 16.80
C THR A 13 9.05 1.98 17.38
N GLU A 14 9.20 1.91 18.71
CA GLU A 14 9.94 0.83 19.35
C GLU A 14 9.46 -0.55 18.88
N GLY A 15 10.39 -1.36 18.37
CA GLY A 15 10.13 -2.73 17.93
C GLY A 15 9.51 -2.85 16.54
N ARG A 16 9.26 -1.76 15.81
CA ARG A 16 8.87 -1.85 14.40
C ARG A 16 10.00 -2.44 13.56
N MET A 17 9.69 -3.46 12.77
CA MET A 17 10.61 -4.10 11.83
C MET A 17 10.00 -4.14 10.44
N VAL A 18 10.77 -3.69 9.44
CA VAL A 18 10.41 -3.90 8.03
C VAL A 18 10.80 -5.32 7.63
N ILE A 19 9.80 -6.12 7.25
CA ILE A 19 9.99 -7.49 6.77
C ILE A 19 10.28 -7.47 5.26
N SER A 20 9.58 -6.63 4.50
CA SER A 20 9.74 -6.53 3.06
C SER A 20 9.45 -5.11 2.56
N GLU A 21 10.31 -4.61 1.67
CA GLU A 21 10.05 -3.42 0.86
C GLU A 21 9.36 -3.86 -0.44
N CYS A 22 8.23 -3.26 -0.77
CA CYS A 22 7.36 -3.65 -1.89
C CYS A 22 7.27 -2.56 -2.98
N GLY A 23 8.09 -1.51 -2.89
CA GLY A 23 8.06 -0.36 -3.79
C GLY A 23 7.30 0.82 -3.18
N GLU A 24 6.67 1.63 -4.04
CA GLU A 24 6.00 2.87 -3.66
C GLU A 24 4.72 3.03 -4.51
N LEU A 25 3.69 3.67 -3.95
CA LEU A 25 2.53 4.17 -4.71
C LEU A 25 2.68 5.66 -4.95
N GLU A 26 2.21 6.13 -6.09
CA GLU A 26 2.26 7.54 -6.44
C GLU A 26 0.85 8.09 -6.70
N PRO A 27 0.01 8.29 -5.66
CA PRO A 27 -1.32 8.84 -5.86
C PRO A 27 -1.31 10.36 -6.00
N TYR A 28 -2.30 10.88 -6.71
CA TYR A 28 -2.68 12.28 -6.69
C TYR A 28 -3.56 12.57 -5.47
N ILE A 29 -3.25 13.63 -4.73
CA ILE A 29 -4.02 14.09 -3.58
C ILE A 29 -4.65 15.44 -3.92
N ASP A 30 -5.97 15.45 -4.02
CA ASP A 30 -6.74 16.63 -4.43
C ASP A 30 -6.59 17.78 -3.42
N GLU A 31 -6.48 17.49 -2.11
CA GLU A 31 -6.38 18.51 -1.06
C GLU A 31 -5.13 19.38 -1.14
N ILE A 32 -4.06 18.84 -1.74
CA ILE A 32 -2.79 19.55 -1.94
C ILE A 32 -2.48 19.79 -3.43
N ASP A 33 -3.42 19.44 -4.32
CA ASP A 33 -3.30 19.57 -5.77
C ASP A 33 -1.98 19.00 -6.31
N GLY A 34 -1.63 17.77 -5.92
CA GLY A 34 -0.31 17.24 -6.22
C GLY A 34 -0.16 15.73 -6.05
N TRP A 35 0.89 15.20 -6.68
CA TRP A 35 1.32 13.81 -6.56
C TRP A 35 2.26 13.65 -5.37
N VAL A 36 2.15 12.52 -4.67
CA VAL A 36 3.07 12.13 -3.59
C VAL A 36 3.54 10.71 -3.79
N SER A 37 4.70 10.35 -3.22
CA SER A 37 5.11 8.95 -3.10
C SER A 37 4.81 8.39 -1.71
N MET A 38 4.22 7.20 -1.67
CA MET A 38 3.83 6.47 -0.46
C MET A 38 4.51 5.11 -0.46
N PRO A 39 5.52 4.88 0.39
CA PRO A 39 6.21 3.60 0.47
C PRO A 39 5.29 2.44 0.84
N LEU A 40 5.43 1.32 0.11
CA LEU A 40 4.75 0.07 0.35
C LEU A 40 5.66 -0.91 1.07
N ARG A 41 5.26 -1.33 2.26
CA ARG A 41 6.09 -2.24 3.08
C ARG A 41 5.25 -3.27 3.79
N VAL A 42 5.82 -4.44 4.03
CA VAL A 42 5.29 -5.37 5.04
C VAL A 42 6.11 -5.15 6.30
N THR A 43 5.45 -4.80 7.39
CA THR A 43 6.12 -4.53 8.67
C THR A 43 5.46 -5.32 9.79
N THR A 44 6.17 -5.42 10.91
CA THR A 44 5.61 -5.98 12.14
C THR A 44 6.02 -5.13 13.33
N THR A 45 5.13 -4.99 14.29
CA THR A 45 5.39 -4.31 15.57
C THR A 45 4.84 -5.17 16.71
N PRO A 46 5.55 -5.29 17.85
CA PRO A 46 5.03 -5.97 19.03
C PRO A 46 3.63 -5.47 19.42
N GLY A 47 2.71 -6.40 19.71
CA GLY A 47 1.33 -6.09 20.10
C GLY A 47 0.37 -5.79 18.94
N VAL A 48 0.86 -5.38 17.76
CA VAL A 48 0.03 -5.15 16.55
C VAL A 48 0.11 -6.34 15.59
N GLY A 49 1.28 -6.99 15.51
CA GLY A 49 1.53 -8.06 14.55
C GLY A 49 1.95 -7.53 13.18
N ILE A 50 1.77 -8.35 12.15
CA ILE A 50 2.16 -8.03 10.77
C ILE A 50 1.09 -7.16 10.10
N VAL A 51 1.51 -6.06 9.47
CA VAL A 51 0.66 -5.13 8.72
C VAL A 51 1.25 -4.82 7.35
N LEU A 52 0.39 -4.42 6.42
CA LEU A 52 0.81 -3.77 5.18
C LEU A 52 0.84 -2.27 5.42
N GLU A 53 1.99 -1.64 5.25
CA GLU A 53 2.12 -0.20 5.27
C GLU A 53 1.95 0.36 3.87
N VAL A 54 1.14 1.40 3.79
CA VAL A 54 1.03 2.31 2.65
C VAL A 54 1.33 3.70 3.22
N GLY A 55 2.61 4.07 3.25
CA GLY A 55 3.12 5.35 3.79
C GLY A 55 2.12 6.49 3.78
N PRO A 56 1.61 7.02 4.92
CA PRO A 56 1.88 6.78 6.34
C PRO A 56 0.94 5.77 7.04
N TYR A 57 0.06 5.11 6.30
CA TYR A 57 -1.01 4.28 6.84
C TYR A 57 -0.56 2.84 7.09
N SER A 58 -1.21 2.17 8.04
CA SER A 58 -1.01 0.75 8.35
C SER A 58 -2.34 0.02 8.17
N LEU A 59 -2.34 -1.02 7.36
CA LEU A 59 -3.50 -1.84 7.01
C LEU A 59 -3.34 -3.21 7.65
N ASP A 60 -4.33 -3.62 8.43
CA ASP A 60 -4.32 -4.94 9.06
C ASP A 60 -4.81 -6.04 8.10
N ALA A 61 -4.87 -7.28 8.58
CA ALA A 61 -5.32 -8.41 7.77
C ALA A 61 -6.75 -8.25 7.19
N ARG A 62 -7.65 -7.55 7.89
CA ARG A 62 -9.03 -7.29 7.44
C ARG A 62 -9.05 -6.27 6.32
N ASP A 63 -8.25 -5.22 6.44
CA ASP A 63 -8.11 -4.19 5.42
C ASP A 63 -7.46 -4.75 4.15
N VAL A 64 -6.42 -5.57 4.30
CA VAL A 64 -5.77 -6.26 3.17
C VAL A 64 -6.73 -7.19 2.44
N ALA A 65 -7.61 -7.90 3.17
CA ALA A 65 -8.64 -8.74 2.54
C ALA A 65 -9.62 -7.91 1.69
N ARG A 66 -10.04 -6.74 2.19
CA ARG A 66 -10.91 -5.81 1.44
C ARG A 66 -10.20 -5.22 0.23
N LEU A 67 -8.92 -4.84 0.38
CA LEU A 67 -8.12 -4.31 -0.72
C LEU A 67 -7.97 -5.34 -1.85
N ARG A 68 -7.70 -6.61 -1.51
CA ARG A 68 -7.64 -7.69 -2.51
C ARG A 68 -8.94 -7.85 -3.29
N ALA A 69 -10.09 -7.80 -2.61
CA ALA A 69 -11.38 -7.87 -3.27
C ALA A 69 -11.59 -6.68 -4.23
N ALA A 70 -11.26 -5.46 -3.79
CA ALA A 70 -11.35 -4.26 -4.61
C ALA A 70 -10.44 -4.33 -5.85
N LEU A 71 -9.20 -4.80 -5.71
CA LEU A 71 -8.28 -5.02 -6.83
C LEU A 71 -8.82 -6.07 -7.82
N GLY A 72 -9.44 -7.14 -7.31
CA GLY A 72 -10.10 -8.12 -8.18
C GLY A 72 -11.22 -7.51 -9.02
N HIS A 73 -12.03 -6.62 -8.43
CA HIS A 73 -13.04 -5.87 -9.18
C HIS A 73 -12.41 -4.93 -10.21
N TRP A 74 -11.35 -4.21 -9.84
CA TRP A 74 -10.62 -3.33 -10.73
C TRP A 74 -10.09 -4.06 -11.97
N ASP A 75 -9.44 -5.21 -11.78
CA ASP A 75 -8.90 -6.03 -12.87
C ASP A 75 -9.99 -6.46 -13.86
N ILE A 76 -11.15 -6.88 -13.35
CA ILE A 76 -12.31 -7.24 -14.19
C ILE A 76 -12.77 -6.03 -15.00
N THR A 77 -12.88 -4.85 -14.38
CA THR A 77 -13.39 -3.65 -15.06
C THR A 77 -12.44 -3.05 -16.08
N THR A 78 -11.13 -3.24 -15.90
CA THR A 78 -10.09 -2.63 -16.76
C THR A 78 -9.50 -3.60 -17.78
N ASN A 79 -9.97 -4.85 -17.82
CA ASN A 79 -9.31 -5.96 -18.50
C ASN A 79 -7.83 -6.08 -18.08
N GLY A 80 -7.58 -5.91 -16.78
CA GLY A 80 -6.27 -6.01 -16.18
C GLY A 80 -5.63 -7.39 -16.41
N PRO A 81 -4.32 -7.51 -16.16
CA PRO A 81 -3.53 -8.70 -16.49
C PRO A 81 -4.02 -10.01 -15.82
N GLY A 82 -4.95 -9.94 -14.85
CA GLY A 82 -5.58 -11.08 -14.21
C GLY A 82 -6.72 -11.75 -14.99
N VAL A 83 -7.28 -11.13 -16.03
CA VAL A 83 -8.41 -11.71 -16.79
C VAL A 83 -7.91 -12.47 -18.02
N ARG A 84 -7.19 -13.59 -17.81
CA ARG A 84 -7.15 -14.62 -18.87
C ARG A 84 -8.51 -15.29 -18.92
N ARG A 85 -9.32 -14.90 -19.91
CA ARG A 85 -10.53 -15.64 -20.30
C ARG A 85 -10.13 -17.07 -20.63
N VAL A 86 -10.48 -18.01 -19.77
CA VAL A 86 -10.43 -19.43 -20.12
C VAL A 86 -11.58 -19.66 -21.09
N GLN A 87 -11.24 -20.02 -22.32
CA GLN A 87 -12.19 -20.39 -23.37
C GLN A 87 -12.71 -21.81 -23.15
#